data_AF-A0A0B1SL53-F1
#
_entry.id   AF-A0A0B1SL53-F1
#
_cell.length_a   1.000
_cell.length_b   1.000
_cell.length_c   1.000
_cell.angle_alpha   90.00
_cell.angle_beta   90.00
_cell.angle_gamma   90.00
#
_symmetry.space_group_name_H-M   'P 1'
#
loop_
_entity.id
_entity.type
_entity.pdbx_description
1 polymer ?
#
loop_
_entity_poly.entity_id
_entity_poly.type
_entity_poly.pdbx_seq_one_letter_code
_entity_poly.pdbx_strand_id
1 'polypeptide(L)'
;MIQDDLCPACIGLKLEFESAPETSEFVRLSKKFVMVKTRSDDEITDQLYFMDGNYTPRIFFLDTNGKLLKVRKHGGPGYLYKKVPDIIAAMKKALGEFRKIR
;
A
#
# COMPACT_ATOMS: atom_id res chain seq x y z
N MET A 1 4.73 2.50 2.29
CA MET A 1 3.57 3.35 1.94
C MET A 1 4.08 4.76 1.75
N ILE A 2 3.78 5.35 0.60
CA ILE A 2 4.10 6.73 0.28
C ILE A 2 2.85 7.56 0.51
N GLN A 3 2.95 8.59 1.34
CA GLN A 3 1.84 9.49 1.65
C GLN A 3 2.32 10.88 2.03
N ASP A 4 1.38 11.82 2.01
CA ASP A 4 1.54 13.18 2.50
C ASP A 4 0.43 13.44 3.51
N ASP A 5 0.78 13.93 4.70
CA ASP A 5 -0.17 14.08 5.81
C ASP A 5 -1.24 15.18 5.53
N LEU A 6 -0.98 16.11 4.61
CA LEU A 6 -1.91 17.17 4.20
C LEU A 6 -2.72 16.82 2.94
N CYS A 7 -2.47 15.66 2.32
CA CYS A 7 -3.21 15.25 1.12
C CYS A 7 -4.65 14.81 1.48
N PRO A 8 -5.69 15.35 0.81
CA PRO A 8 -7.09 14.96 1.08
C PRO A 8 -7.37 13.46 0.94
N ALA A 9 -6.72 12.79 -0.03
CA ALA A 9 -6.87 11.35 -0.20
C ALA A 9 -6.20 10.54 0.92
N CYS A 10 -5.09 11.03 1.46
CA CYS A 10 -4.40 10.42 2.60
C CYS A 10 -5.21 10.58 3.89
N ILE A 11 -5.76 11.78 4.12
CA ILE A 11 -6.68 12.05 5.23
C ILE A 11 -7.91 11.13 5.13
N GLY A 12 -8.51 11.04 3.94
CA GLY A 12 -9.64 10.15 3.70
C GLY A 12 -9.31 8.68 3.99
N LEU A 13 -8.14 8.20 3.58
CA LEU A 13 -7.72 6.83 3.88
C LEU A 13 -7.49 6.61 5.39
N LYS A 14 -6.97 7.62 6.11
CA LYS A 14 -6.81 7.54 7.57
C LYS A 14 -8.17 7.40 8.26
N LEU A 15 -9.15 8.24 7.90
CA LEU A 15 -10.51 8.17 8.43
C LEU A 15 -11.17 6.82 8.12
N GLU A 16 -10.97 6.31 6.90
CA GLU A 16 -11.44 4.99 6.50
C GLU A 16 -10.88 3.88 7.41
N PHE A 17 -9.59 3.93 7.79
CA PHE A 17 -9.02 2.99 8.76
C PHE A 17 -9.62 3.13 10.17
N GLU A 18 -10.01 4.33 10.58
CA GLU A 18 -10.63 4.58 11.88
C GLU A 18 -12.07 4.03 11.95
N SER A 19 -12.80 4.04 10.83
CA SER A 19 -14.21 3.62 10.79
C SER A 19 -14.49 2.21 10.25
N ALA A 20 -13.58 1.63 9.45
CA ALA A 20 -13.87 0.37 8.75
C ALA A 20 -13.95 -0.83 9.73
N PRO A 21 -15.00 -1.67 9.65
CA PRO A 21 -15.12 -2.85 10.50
C PRO A 21 -14.01 -3.89 10.24
N GLU A 22 -13.46 -3.92 9.03
CA GLU A 22 -12.37 -4.82 8.64
C GLU A 22 -10.98 -4.39 9.14
N THR A 23 -10.85 -3.26 9.85
CA THR A 23 -9.57 -2.80 10.39
C THR A 23 -8.91 -3.84 11.30
N SER A 24 -9.69 -4.63 12.03
CA SER A 24 -9.19 -5.75 12.84
C SER A 24 -8.48 -6.83 12.00
N GLU A 25 -9.01 -7.16 10.82
CA GLU A 25 -8.41 -8.11 9.87
C GLU A 25 -7.15 -7.53 9.23
N PHE A 26 -7.16 -6.23 8.90
CA PHE A 26 -5.96 -5.53 8.44
C PHE A 26 -4.83 -5.62 9.48
N VAL A 27 -5.12 -5.32 10.76
CA VAL A 27 -4.13 -5.41 11.86
C VAL A 27 -3.62 -6.85 12.03
N ARG A 28 -4.46 -7.86 11.84
CA ARG A 28 -4.03 -9.26 11.90
C ARG A 28 -3.10 -9.61 10.74
N LEU A 29 -3.41 -9.15 9.53
CA LEU A 29 -2.58 -9.39 8.35
C LEU A 29 -1.27 -8.60 8.39
N SER A 30 -1.27 -7.37 8.92
CA SER A 30 -0.08 -6.51 8.95
C SER A 30 1.08 -7.14 9.73
N LYS A 31 0.79 -7.98 10.73
CA LYS A 31 1.78 -8.79 11.47
C LYS A 31 2.59 -9.74 10.58
N LYS A 32 2.16 -10.02 9.35
CA LYS A 32 2.88 -10.86 8.38
C LYS A 32 3.81 -10.05 7.46
N PHE A 33 3.85 -8.73 7.62
CA PHE A 33 4.62 -7.83 6.81
C PHE A 33 5.52 -6.96 7.68
N VAL A 34 6.65 -6.54 7.11
CA VAL A 34 7.37 -5.37 7.63
C VAL A 34 6.67 -4.13 7.08
N MET A 35 6.05 -3.35 7.96
CA MET A 35 5.26 -2.19 7.58
C MET A 35 6.12 -0.93 7.61
N VAL A 36 6.22 -0.23 6.47
CA VAL A 36 7.01 1.00 6.33
C VAL A 36 6.11 2.14 5.85
N LYS A 37 6.15 3.28 6.53
CA LYS A 37 5.56 4.56 6.10
C LYS A 37 6.71 5.53 5.82
N THR A 38 6.67 6.23 4.68
CA THR A 38 7.59 7.35 4.43
C THR A 38 7.11 8.59 5.17
N ARG A 39 8.04 9.44 5.58
CA ARG A 39 7.76 10.78 6.09
C ARG A 39 7.45 11.71 4.91
N SER A 40 6.77 12.82 5.19
CA SER A 40 6.37 13.78 4.15
C SER A 40 7.55 14.59 3.60
N ASP A 41 8.65 14.67 4.35
CA ASP A 41 9.93 15.28 3.97
C ASP A 41 10.93 14.29 3.35
N ASP A 42 10.59 13.00 3.26
CA ASP A 42 11.45 12.00 2.62
C ASP A 42 11.46 12.22 1.09
N GLU A 43 12.64 12.50 0.54
CA GLU A 43 12.82 12.58 -0.91
C GLU A 43 12.86 11.18 -1.52
N ILE A 44 11.84 10.83 -2.30
CA ILE A 44 11.77 9.57 -3.03
C ILE A 44 12.24 9.84 -4.45
N THR A 45 13.46 9.40 -4.78
CA THR A 45 14.09 9.68 -6.09
C THR A 45 14.01 8.49 -7.05
N ASP A 46 13.72 7.29 -6.53
CA ASP A 46 13.67 6.08 -7.35
C ASP A 46 12.40 6.04 -8.22
N GLN A 47 12.61 5.99 -9.54
CA GLN A 47 11.55 5.93 -10.57
C GLN A 47 10.62 4.72 -10.40
N LEU A 48 11.06 3.66 -9.73
CA LEU A 48 10.24 2.51 -9.38
C LEU A 48 8.95 2.91 -8.65
N TYR A 49 8.97 4.00 -7.89
CA TYR A 49 7.81 4.46 -7.12
C TYR A 49 6.91 5.45 -7.88
N PHE A 50 7.24 5.79 -9.12
CA PHE A 50 6.50 6.72 -9.98
C PHE A 50 5.96 6.09 -11.28
N MET A 51 6.06 4.76 -11.43
CA MET A 51 5.74 4.04 -12.67
C MET A 51 4.36 4.34 -13.27
N ASP A 52 3.37 4.65 -12.44
CA ASP A 52 2.00 4.98 -12.89
C ASP A 52 1.53 6.37 -12.43
N GLY A 53 2.46 7.24 -12.03
CA GLY A 53 2.22 8.64 -11.68
C GLY A 53 2.69 9.06 -10.29
N ASN A 54 2.58 10.37 -10.00
CA ASN A 54 3.00 10.97 -8.73
C ASN A 54 1.85 11.29 -7.75
N TYR A 55 0.86 10.40 -7.63
CA TYR A 55 -0.29 10.61 -6.75
C TYR A 55 -0.04 10.03 -5.35
N THR A 56 -0.75 10.51 -4.33
CA THR A 56 -0.74 9.94 -2.98
C THR A 56 -2.18 9.65 -2.51
N PRO A 57 -2.42 8.65 -1.64
CA PRO A 57 -1.45 7.67 -1.12
C PRO A 57 -1.13 6.54 -2.11
N ARG A 58 0.06 5.92 -1.95
CA ARG A 58 0.49 4.71 -2.68
C ARG A 58 0.95 3.60 -1.74
N ILE A 59 0.51 2.38 -1.99
CA ILE A 59 0.94 1.18 -1.25
C ILE A 59 1.58 0.19 -2.21
N PHE A 60 2.85 -0.12 -1.95
CA PHE A 60 3.66 -1.09 -2.69
C PHE A 60 3.92 -2.31 -1.82
N PHE A 61 4.06 -3.47 -2.46
CA PHE A 61 4.43 -4.73 -1.81
C PHE A 61 5.75 -5.21 -2.40
N LEU A 62 6.74 -5.43 -1.54
CA LEU A 62 8.10 -5.83 -1.91
C LEU A 62 8.38 -7.23 -1.38
N ASP A 63 9.28 -7.96 -2.03
CA ASP A 63 9.87 -9.19 -1.49
C ASP A 63 11.00 -8.91 -0.50
N THR A 64 11.63 -9.96 0.02
CA THR A 64 12.72 -9.85 1.00
C THR A 64 14.01 -9.25 0.43
N ASN A 65 14.13 -9.16 -0.90
CA ASN A 65 15.25 -8.52 -1.59
C ASN A 65 14.92 -7.08 -2.00
N GLY A 66 13.76 -6.56 -1.59
CA GLY A 66 13.29 -5.22 -1.97
C GLY A 66 12.73 -5.13 -3.39
N LYS A 67 12.48 -6.27 -4.07
CA LYS A 67 11.91 -6.26 -5.42
C LYS A 67 10.39 -6.17 -5.37
N LEU A 68 9.82 -5.37 -6.27
CA LEU A 68 8.38 -5.15 -6.34
C LEU A 68 7.60 -6.39 -6.78
N LEU A 69 6.59 -6.75 -5.98
CA LEU A 69 5.61 -7.78 -6.29
C LEU A 69 4.56 -7.26 -7.27
N LYS A 70 4.02 -8.14 -8.13
CA LYS A 70 3.00 -7.82 -9.15
C LYS A 70 1.59 -7.65 -8.55
N VAL A 71 1.47 -6.80 -7.54
CA VAL A 71 0.24 -6.49 -6.82
C VAL A 71 -0.18 -5.06 -7.13
N ARG A 72 -1.14 -4.93 -8.04
CA ARG A 72 -1.76 -3.66 -8.42
C ARG A 72 -3.26 -3.85 -8.65
N LYS A 73 -4.03 -2.77 -8.48
CA LYS A 73 -5.45 -2.69 -8.85
C LYS A 73 -5.61 -2.53 -10.37
N HIS A 74 -6.75 -2.95 -10.89
CA HIS A 74 -7.14 -2.73 -12.30
C HIS A 74 -8.14 -1.56 -12.39
N GLY A 75 -8.19 -0.88 -13.55
CA GLY A 75 -9.17 0.17 -13.80
C GLY A 75 -8.84 1.54 -13.19
N GLY A 76 -7.56 1.90 -13.10
CA GLY A 76 -7.10 3.20 -12.58
C GLY A 76 -5.65 3.14 -12.11
N PRO A 77 -5.20 4.12 -11.30
CA PRO A 77 -3.87 4.08 -10.69
C PRO A 77 -3.72 2.83 -9.83
N GLY A 78 -2.72 2.01 -10.16
CA GLY A 78 -2.61 0.63 -9.71
C GLY A 78 -2.21 0.48 -8.25
N TYR A 79 -1.58 1.51 -7.67
CA TYR A 79 -1.13 1.52 -6.27
C TYR A 79 -1.97 2.43 -5.37
N LEU A 80 -3.08 2.97 -5.89
CA LEU A 80 -4.02 3.79 -5.12
C LEU A 80 -5.09 2.92 -4.45
N TYR A 81 -5.04 2.90 -3.13
CA TYR A 81 -6.03 2.22 -2.29
C TYR A 81 -6.75 3.24 -1.42
N LYS A 82 -8.08 3.25 -1.50
CA LYS A 82 -8.94 4.21 -0.76
C LYS A 82 -9.80 3.55 0.32
N LYS A 83 -9.89 2.22 0.32
CA LYS A 83 -10.78 1.43 1.19
C LYS A 83 -9.99 0.32 1.87
N VAL A 84 -10.29 0.04 3.14
CA VAL A 84 -9.60 -1.04 3.89
C VAL A 84 -9.76 -2.42 3.21
N PRO A 85 -10.96 -2.82 2.71
CA PRO A 85 -11.12 -4.10 2.01
C PRO A 85 -10.22 -4.27 0.79
N ASP A 86 -9.97 -3.21 0.02
CA ASP A 86 -9.09 -3.25 -1.16
C ASP A 86 -7.64 -3.53 -0.73
N ILE A 87 -7.20 -2.91 0.38
CA ILE A 87 -5.86 -3.11 0.94
C ILE A 87 -5.72 -4.56 1.44
N ILE A 88 -6.72 -5.08 2.14
CA ILE A 88 -6.73 -6.47 2.61
C ILE A 88 -6.65 -7.45 1.44
N ALA A 89 -7.41 -7.22 0.36
CA ALA A 89 -7.35 -8.03 -0.84
C ALA A 89 -5.95 -8.00 -1.47
N ALA A 90 -5.32 -6.81 -1.53
CA ALA A 90 -3.96 -6.66 -2.03
C ALA A 90 -2.93 -7.35 -1.13
N MET A 91 -3.05 -7.27 0.20
CA MET A 91 -2.17 -7.99 1.14
C MET A 91 -2.28 -9.51 0.95
N LYS A 92 -3.49 -10.04 0.82
CA LYS A 92 -3.70 -11.48 0.56
C LYS A 92 -3.06 -11.90 -0.76
N LYS A 93 -3.21 -11.08 -1.83
CA LYS A 93 -2.55 -11.31 -3.12
C LYS A 93 -1.03 -11.25 -3.00
N ALA A 94 -0.48 -10.30 -2.25
CA ALA A 94 0.95 -10.17 -2.00
C ALA A 94 1.55 -11.41 -1.33
N LEU A 95 0.89 -11.97 -0.32
CA LEU A 95 1.31 -13.23 0.29
C LEU A 95 1.28 -14.39 -0.71
N GLY A 96 0.30 -14.41 -1.61
CA GLY A 96 0.21 -15.40 -2.69
C GLY A 96 1.36 -15.27 -3.70
N GLU A 97 1.64 -14.05 -4.17
CA GLU A 97 2.75 -13.77 -5.09
C GLU A 97 4.12 -14.06 -4.44
N PHE A 98 4.31 -13.67 -3.18
CA PHE A 98 5.54 -13.93 -2.43
C PHE A 98 5.84 -15.43 -2.29
N ARG A 99 4.80 -16.26 -2.12
CA ARG A 99 4.96 -17.72 -2.05
C ARG A 99 5.35 -18.37 -3.39
N LYS A 100 5.09 -17.72 -4.52
CA LYS A 100 5.43 -18.26 -5.85
C LYS A 100 6.89 -18.03 -6.23
N ILE A 101 7.54 -17.05 -5.60
CA ILE A 101 8.92 -16.65 -5.89
C ILE A 101 9.93 -17.19 -4.86
N ARG A 102 9.43 -17.83 -3.80
CA ARG A 102 10.22 -18.53 -2.78
C ARG A 102 10.29 -20.00 -3.14
#